data_AF-A0A520DYA0-F1
#
_entry.id   AF-A0A520DYA0-F1
#
_cell.length_a   1.000
_cell.length_b   1.000
_cell.length_c   1.000
_cell.angle_alpha   90.00
_cell.angle_beta   90.00
_cell.angle_gamma   90.00
#
_symmetry.space_group_name_H-M   'P 1'
#
loop_
_entity.id
_entity.type
_entity.pdbx_description
1 polymer ?
#
loop_
_entity_poly.entity_id
_entity_poly.type
_entity_poly.pdbx_seq_one_letter_code
_entity_poly.pdbx_strand_id
1 'polypeptide(L)'
;MNTKEIQYQIGMFLFQLNNTSDESGFKSDEKWNVQLANETDMKKIVKDYKPAIATAVQKSMIVEVYQAIRAKLKQGEDLEIALLDKKSIERLELEYIVAYNANRPLR
;
A
#
# COMPACT_ATOMS: atom_id res chain seq x y z
N MET A 1 6.03 -2.37 20.80
CA MET A 1 5.45 -1.99 19.49
C MET A 1 4.20 -1.17 19.77
N ASN A 2 4.09 0.06 19.25
CA ASN A 2 3.02 0.96 19.63
C ASN A 2 1.80 0.74 18.73
N THR A 3 0.89 -0.14 19.12
CA THR A 3 -0.34 -0.47 18.36
C THR A 3 -1.12 0.79 17.91
N LYS A 4 -1.06 1.88 18.67
CA LYS A 4 -1.67 3.16 18.28
C LYS A 4 -1.06 3.77 17.02
N GLU A 5 0.25 3.65 16.84
CA GLU A 5 0.96 4.16 15.67
C GLU A 5 0.58 3.37 14.41
N ILE A 6 0.51 2.04 14.52
CA ILE A 6 0.04 1.16 13.44
C ILE A 6 -1.39 1.52 13.03
N GLN A 7 -2.31 1.65 14.00
CA GLN A 7 -3.70 2.03 13.72
C GLN A 7 -3.81 3.42 13.08
N TYR A 8 -2.97 4.38 13.52
CA TYR A 8 -2.92 5.71 12.92
C TYR A 8 -2.46 5.65 11.46
N GLN A 9 -1.38 4.92 11.16
CA GLN A 9 -0.88 4.76 9.79
C GLN A 9 -1.92 4.12 8.88
N ILE A 10 -2.60 3.07 9.34
CA ILE A 10 -3.70 2.41 8.61
C ILE A 10 -4.84 3.40 8.35
N GLY A 11 -5.28 4.13 9.38
CA GLY A 11 -6.38 5.08 9.29
C GLY A 11 -6.08 6.22 8.30
N MET A 12 -4.89 6.80 8.39
CA MET A 12 -4.45 7.86 7.47
C MET A 12 -4.40 7.37 6.03
N PHE A 13 -3.85 6.18 5.79
CA PHE A 13 -3.74 5.62 4.44
C PHE A 13 -5.11 5.32 3.84
N LEU A 14 -6.01 4.68 4.60
CA LEU A 14 -7.38 4.40 4.13
C LEU A 14 -8.18 5.68 3.86
N PHE A 15 -7.99 6.71 4.69
CA PHE A 15 -8.62 8.01 4.47
C PHE A 15 -8.15 8.64 3.14
N GLN A 16 -6.84 8.62 2.87
CA GLN A 16 -6.31 9.07 1.58
C GLN A 16 -6.87 8.27 0.41
N LEU A 17 -6.95 6.94 0.51
CA LEU A 17 -7.52 6.10 -0.54
C LEU A 17 -8.97 6.46 -0.85
N ASN A 18 -9.79 6.64 0.18
CA ASN A 18 -11.20 6.99 0.01
C ASN A 18 -11.33 8.35 -0.68
N ASN A 19 -10.63 9.38 -0.19
CA ASN A 19 -10.69 10.72 -0.78
C ASN A 19 -10.20 10.71 -2.23
N THR A 20 -9.05 10.09 -2.50
CA THR A 20 -8.53 10.04 -3.87
C THR A 20 -9.42 9.24 -4.80
N SER A 21 -10.06 8.16 -4.33
CA SER A 21 -11.01 7.41 -5.16
C SER A 21 -12.26 8.21 -5.49
N ASP A 22 -12.75 9.03 -4.56
CA ASP A 22 -13.88 9.93 -4.77
C ASP A 22 -13.50 11.06 -5.75
N GLU A 23 -12.40 11.76 -5.48
CA GLU A 23 -11.87 12.84 -6.33
C GLU A 23 -11.54 12.38 -7.76
N SER A 24 -11.04 11.15 -7.90
CA SER A 24 -10.68 10.57 -9.20
C SER A 24 -11.87 9.91 -9.91
N GLY A 25 -13.05 9.89 -9.28
CA GLY A 25 -14.26 9.28 -9.83
C GLY A 25 -14.10 7.78 -10.09
N PHE A 26 -13.72 7.00 -9.07
CA PHE A 26 -13.68 5.54 -9.17
C PHE A 26 -15.07 4.99 -9.45
N LYS A 27 -15.16 4.10 -10.44
CA LYS A 27 -16.37 3.31 -10.69
C LYS A 27 -16.47 2.18 -9.68
N SER A 28 -17.68 1.62 -9.54
CA SER A 28 -17.97 0.56 -8.56
C SER A 28 -17.19 -0.75 -8.80
N ASP A 29 -16.71 -0.98 -10.02
CA ASP A 29 -15.89 -2.12 -10.41
C ASP A 29 -14.38 -1.86 -10.26
N GLU A 30 -13.98 -0.60 -10.07
CA GLU A 30 -12.59 -0.24 -9.87
C GLU A 30 -12.15 -0.48 -8.45
N LYS A 31 -10.92 -0.98 -8.32
CA LYS A 31 -10.36 -1.37 -7.02
C LYS A 31 -8.94 -0.84 -6.93
N TRP A 32 -8.55 -0.52 -5.71
CA TRP A 32 -7.15 -0.30 -5.38
C TRP A 32 -6.39 -1.61 -5.47
N ASN A 33 -5.20 -1.60 -6.03
CA ASN A 33 -4.18 -2.63 -5.89
C ASN A 33 -3.16 -2.11 -4.88
N VAL A 34 -2.84 -2.89 -3.86
CA VAL A 34 -1.88 -2.50 -2.81
C VAL A 34 -0.67 -3.41 -2.83
N GLN A 35 0.53 -2.84 -2.82
CA GLN A 35 1.79 -3.57 -2.79
C GLN A 35 2.84 -2.94 -1.88
N LEU A 36 3.77 -3.76 -1.39
CA LEU A 36 5.01 -3.29 -0.79
C LEU A 36 6.03 -2.98 -1.87
N ALA A 37 6.79 -1.91 -1.68
CA ALA A 37 7.80 -1.48 -2.63
C ALA A 37 9.00 -0.84 -1.92
N ASN A 38 10.16 -0.92 -2.58
CA ASN A 38 11.27 0.00 -2.33
C ASN A 38 11.01 1.33 -3.06
N GLU A 39 11.91 2.30 -2.88
CA GLU A 39 11.79 3.62 -3.48
C GLU A 39 11.72 3.58 -5.02
N THR A 40 12.50 2.70 -5.66
CA THR A 40 12.59 2.59 -7.12
C THR A 40 11.27 2.09 -7.71
N ASP A 41 10.75 0.99 -7.15
CA ASP A 41 9.49 0.40 -7.57
C ASP A 41 8.33 1.35 -7.30
N MET A 42 8.30 1.99 -6.12
CA MET A 42 7.30 3.00 -5.78
C MET A 42 7.24 4.11 -6.82
N LYS A 43 8.39 4.70 -7.17
CA LYS A 43 8.47 5.77 -8.17
C LYS A 43 7.95 5.31 -9.52
N LYS A 44 8.27 4.07 -9.92
CA LYS A 44 7.77 3.48 -11.16
C LYS A 44 6.24 3.35 -11.14
N ILE A 45 5.67 2.80 -10.08
CA ILE A 45 4.22 2.61 -9.94
C ILE A 45 3.47 3.96 -9.98
N VAL A 46 3.96 4.95 -9.23
CA VAL A 46 3.34 6.30 -9.20
C VAL A 46 3.43 7.00 -10.55
N LYS A 47 4.46 6.71 -11.34
CA LYS A 47 4.59 7.21 -12.71
C LYS A 47 3.68 6.49 -13.70
N ASP A 48 3.51 5.17 -13.53
CA ASP A 48 2.86 4.31 -14.51
C ASP A 48 1.34 4.21 -14.32
N TYR A 49 0.77 4.64 -13.18
CA TYR A 49 -0.66 4.53 -12.89
C TYR A 49 -1.26 5.80 -12.29
N LYS A 50 -2.52 6.12 -12.64
CA LYS A 50 -3.27 7.20 -11.99
C LYS A 50 -4.73 6.84 -11.68
N PRO A 51 -5.20 7.05 -10.44
CA PRO A 51 -4.43 7.57 -9.30
C PRO A 51 -3.50 6.51 -8.69
N ALA A 52 -2.43 7.00 -8.06
CA ALA A 52 -1.51 6.21 -7.25
C ALA A 52 -1.16 7.01 -5.99
N ILE A 53 -1.10 6.32 -4.86
CA ILE A 53 -0.78 6.86 -3.52
C ILE A 53 0.34 6.01 -2.94
N ALA A 54 1.36 6.65 -2.38
CA ALA A 54 2.44 5.97 -1.68
C ALA A 54 2.61 6.58 -0.29
N THR A 55 2.85 5.75 0.71
CA THR A 55 3.23 6.19 2.05
C THR A 55 4.45 5.42 2.54
N ALA A 56 5.38 6.14 3.17
CA ALA A 56 6.54 5.53 3.81
C ALA A 56 6.13 4.97 5.17
N VAL A 57 6.55 3.75 5.48
CA VAL A 57 6.25 3.06 6.73
C VAL A 57 7.53 2.48 7.29
N GLN A 58 7.72 2.56 8.61
CA GLN A 58 8.89 1.96 9.24
C GLN A 58 8.94 0.46 8.95
N LYS A 59 10.11 -0.03 8.53
CA LYS A 59 10.38 -1.44 8.19
C LYS A 59 9.96 -2.42 9.29
N SER A 60 10.00 -2.01 10.55
CA SER A 60 9.60 -2.81 11.71
C SER A 60 8.10 -3.13 11.77
N MET A 61 7.25 -2.33 11.13
CA MET A 61 5.78 -2.47 11.15
C MET A 61 5.15 -2.57 9.75
N ILE A 62 5.95 -2.49 8.68
CA ILE A 62 5.44 -2.38 7.31
C ILE A 62 4.57 -3.57 6.89
N VAL A 63 4.95 -4.80 7.28
CA VAL A 63 4.17 -6.01 6.98
C VAL A 63 2.82 -5.98 7.68
N GLU A 64 2.78 -5.61 8.97
CA GLU A 64 1.54 -5.56 9.75
C GLU A 64 0.58 -4.49 9.20
N VAL A 65 1.10 -3.29 8.91
CA VAL A 65 0.32 -2.20 8.33
C VAL A 65 -0.24 -2.61 6.96
N TYR A 66 0.58 -3.23 6.12
CA TYR A 66 0.18 -3.71 4.79
C TYR A 66 -0.93 -4.76 4.85
N GLN A 67 -0.77 -5.81 5.66
CA GLN A 67 -1.78 -6.86 5.79
C GLN A 67 -3.09 -6.30 6.34
N ALA A 68 -3.02 -5.38 7.30
CA ALA A 68 -4.21 -4.73 7.85
C ALA A 68 -4.95 -3.89 6.79
N ILE A 69 -4.22 -3.15 5.93
CA ILE A 69 -4.82 -2.40 4.81
C ILE A 69 -5.51 -3.36 3.83
N ARG A 70 -4.84 -4.45 3.42
CA ARG A 70 -5.44 -5.44 2.49
C ARG A 70 -6.69 -6.09 3.06
N ALA A 71 -6.69 -6.43 4.35
CA ALA A 71 -7.85 -6.96 5.04
C ALA A 71 -9.03 -5.96 5.02
N LYS A 72 -8.76 -4.67 5.27
CA LYS A 72 -9.77 -3.59 5.21
C LYS A 72 -10.33 -3.38 3.79
N LEU A 73 -9.50 -3.57 2.77
CA LEU A 73 -9.90 -3.53 1.36
C LEU A 73 -10.51 -4.84 0.85
N LYS A 74 -10.67 -5.86 1.71
CA LYS A 74 -11.20 -7.19 1.37
C LYS A 74 -10.40 -7.90 0.26
N GLN A 75 -9.08 -7.74 0.27
CA GLN A 75 -8.17 -8.32 -0.73
C GLN A 75 -7.53 -9.65 -0.29
N GLY A 76 -7.87 -10.11 0.92
CA GLY A 76 -7.24 -11.28 1.53
C GLY A 76 -5.85 -10.98 2.09
N GLU A 77 -5.26 -12.01 2.68
CA GLU A 77 -3.88 -11.98 3.17
C GLU A 77 -2.90 -12.23 2.02
N ASP A 78 -1.72 -11.61 2.10
CA ASP A 78 -0.62 -11.91 1.18
C ASP A 78 0.34 -12.86 1.90
N LEU A 79 0.26 -14.16 1.61
CA LEU A 79 1.06 -15.15 2.32
C LEU A 79 2.55 -15.00 2.04
N GLU A 80 2.94 -14.52 0.86
CA GLU A 80 4.36 -14.31 0.53
C GLU A 80 4.92 -13.16 1.37
N ILE A 81 4.16 -12.07 1.50
CA ILE A 81 4.56 -10.93 2.33
C ILE A 81 4.47 -11.26 3.83
N ALA A 82 3.49 -12.06 4.27
CA ALA A 82 3.35 -12.47 5.66
C ALA A 82 4.54 -13.30 6.17
N LEU A 83 5.22 -14.02 5.26
CA LEU A 83 6.39 -14.83 5.56
C LEU A 83 7.72 -14.05 5.48
N LEU A 84 7.71 -12.77 5.12
CA LEU A 84 8.92 -11.97 5.05
C LEU A 84 9.52 -11.75 6.45
N ASP A 85 10.77 -12.18 6.60
CA ASP A 85 11.54 -11.87 7.78
C ASP A 85 12.19 -10.48 7.70
N LYS A 86 12.63 -9.97 8.85
CA LYS A 86 13.30 -8.66 8.93
C LYS A 86 14.49 -8.55 7.97
N LYS A 87 15.28 -9.62 7.79
CA LYS A 87 16.44 -9.61 6.90
C LYS A 87 16.03 -9.42 5.44
N SER A 88 14.91 -10.02 5.02
CA SER A 88 14.40 -9.89 3.67
C SER A 88 13.81 -8.50 3.42
N ILE A 89 13.09 -7.93 4.40
CA ILE A 89 12.60 -6.55 4.34
C ILE A 89 13.76 -5.56 4.18
N GLU A 90 14.84 -5.74 4.95
CA GLU A 90 16.03 -4.88 4.83
C GLU A 90 16.75 -5.08 3.49
N ARG A 91 16.97 -6.33 3.07
CA ARG A 91 17.66 -6.66 1.80
C ARG A 91 16.93 -6.14 0.57
N LEU A 92 15.60 -6.17 0.60
CA LEU A 92 14.74 -5.69 -0.49
C LEU A 92 14.37 -4.21 -0.36
N GLU A 93 14.84 -3.55 0.71
CA GLU A 93 14.59 -2.14 0.99
C GLU A 93 13.09 -1.78 0.98
N LEU A 94 12.24 -2.68 1.48
CA LEU A 94 10.79 -2.46 1.51
C LEU A 94 10.44 -1.43 2.58
N GLU A 95 10.10 -0.22 2.14
CA GLU A 95 9.80 0.90 3.02
C GLU A 95 8.54 1.70 2.61
N TYR A 96 7.93 1.35 1.47
CA TYR A 96 6.71 1.98 0.98
C TYR A 96 5.55 0.99 0.88
N ILE A 97 4.37 1.47 1.25
CA ILE A 97 3.09 0.88 0.86
C ILE A 97 2.52 1.74 -0.26
N VAL A 98 2.27 1.12 -1.41
CA VAL A 98 1.78 1.81 -2.60
C VAL A 98 0.43 1.24 -2.97
N ALA A 99 -0.53 2.12 -3.20
CA ALA A 99 -1.85 1.79 -3.71
C ALA A 99 -2.05 2.48 -5.07
N TYR A 100 -2.55 1.75 -6.05
CA TYR A 100 -2.75 2.25 -7.42
C TYR A 100 -3.95 1.56 -8.05
N ASN A 101 -4.50 2.12 -9.12
CA ASN A 101 -5.54 1.46 -9.90
C ASN A 101 -4.93 0.83 -11.15
N ALA A 102 -4.80 -0.50 -11.17
CA ALA A 102 -4.20 -1.22 -12.28
C ALA A 102 -4.99 -1.09 -13.60
N ASN A 103 -6.27 -0.71 -13.55
CA ASN A 103 -7.12 -0.49 -14.73
C ASN A 103 -6.91 0.90 -15.34
N ARG A 104 -6.10 1.78 -14.72
CA ARG A 104 -5.80 3.13 -15.20
C ARG A 104 -4.29 3.36 -15.40
N PRO A 105 -3.63 2.62 -16.32
CA PRO A 105 -2.24 2.88 -16.65
C PRO A 105 -2.07 4.22 -17.39
N LEU A 106 -0.98 4.92 -17.10
CA LEU A 106 -0.49 6.04 -17.89
C LEU A 106 0.38 5.49 -19.02
N ARG A 107 -0.05 5.71 -20.25
CA ARG A 107 0.70 5.34 -21.46
C ARG A 107 1.91 6.23 -21.68
#